data_AF-A0A3E1E8B2-F1
#
_entry.id   AF-A0A3E1E8B2-F1
#
_cell.length_a   1.000
_cell.length_b   1.000
_cell.length_c   1.000
_cell.angle_alpha   90.00
_cell.angle_beta   90.00
_cell.angle_gamma   90.00
#
_symmetry.space_group_name_H-M   'P 1'
#
loop_
_entity.id
_entity.type
_entity.pdbx_description
1 polymer ?
#
loop_
_entity_poly.entity_id
_entity_poly.type
_entity_poly.pdbx_seq_one_letter_code
_entity_poly.pdbx_strand_id
1 'polypeptide(L)'
;MEKLWEKDALWEFSRESFEDRARGLGFEWTSQQKESARSAGADLTLGGIPLAEAVARFSTDKISGLVLQFYTRGDSGSLARADYEDLLRRTIDLVNSLSQAKPQSLGKDPASSVRAEGMLWKSQRTTWRLEYSMSREITPQGLKMRPEFLRLELSPVLSKGEPVRGTAARALLNPRAGIKNLPNGDVLIEGIPMVDQGQKGYCFPASAERILRSYGMRADQNELAQLSGAKGGGSSLSGGIEGLKTAGLRLQFRVKMVDQPEIRELETLVREYNRRVLKYGQKAQVGPLSGGVDLEDLLSGMRPEVLRAARMGMKVEKSRFFRSIQTSIDGGHPLIWGVLLGLVEEPEIPQASGWHARLLVGYNSKTSECLYSDSWGAGHELKRMALDDAWMMHQFTMALIPTGSDSAASGREKGR
;
A
#
# COMPACT_ATOMS: atom_id res chain seq x y z
N MET A 1 18.21 10.40 15.95
CA MET A 1 18.40 9.01 15.42
C MET A 1 19.76 8.40 15.76
N GLU A 2 20.72 9.22 16.18
CA GLU A 2 22.14 8.92 16.44
C GLU A 2 22.32 7.80 17.48
N LYS A 3 21.39 7.68 18.44
CA LYS A 3 21.36 6.60 19.44
C LYS A 3 21.24 5.20 18.84
N LEU A 4 20.71 5.09 17.62
CA LEU A 4 20.64 3.82 16.87
C LEU A 4 21.98 3.51 16.17
N TRP A 5 22.93 4.44 16.16
CA TRP A 5 24.14 4.41 15.33
C TRP A 5 25.44 4.11 16.11
N GLU A 6 25.38 3.42 17.25
CA GLU A 6 26.58 3.03 18.00
C GLU A 6 27.30 1.84 17.35
N LYS A 7 28.56 2.04 16.94
CA LYS A 7 29.54 0.99 16.58
C LYS A 7 29.07 -0.04 15.52
N ASP A 8 28.30 0.39 14.52
CA ASP A 8 27.72 -0.52 13.50
C ASP A 8 26.95 -1.72 14.11
N ALA A 9 26.41 -1.57 15.33
CA ALA A 9 25.67 -2.62 16.03
C ALA A 9 24.19 -2.69 15.64
N LEU A 10 23.72 -1.81 14.75
CA LEU A 10 22.31 -1.72 14.33
C LEU A 10 21.71 -3.09 13.97
N TRP A 11 22.46 -3.90 13.23
CA TRP A 11 22.00 -5.21 12.75
C TRP A 11 21.93 -6.28 13.85
N GLU A 12 22.53 -6.03 15.02
CA GLU A 12 22.48 -6.91 16.18
C GLU A 12 21.30 -6.63 17.11
N PHE A 13 20.58 -5.52 16.91
CA PHE A 13 19.47 -5.18 17.78
C PHE A 13 18.34 -6.20 17.64
N SER A 14 17.96 -6.82 18.77
CA SER A 14 16.65 -7.45 18.92
C SER A 14 15.55 -6.39 18.93
N ARG A 15 14.29 -6.79 18.76
CA ARG A 15 13.14 -5.88 18.92
C ARG A 15 13.15 -5.13 20.26
N GLU A 16 13.42 -5.85 21.34
CA GLU A 16 13.49 -5.29 22.70
C GLU A 16 14.60 -4.24 22.81
N SER A 17 15.82 -4.59 22.37
CA SER A 17 16.93 -3.64 22.41
C SER A 17 16.70 -2.42 21.50
N PHE A 18 15.97 -2.60 20.39
CA PHE A 18 15.56 -1.50 19.53
C PHE A 18 14.56 -0.59 20.24
N GLU A 19 13.52 -1.13 20.89
CA GLU A 19 12.53 -0.33 21.65
C GLU A 19 13.24 0.55 22.70
N ASP A 20 14.19 -0.02 23.43
CA ASP A 20 14.94 0.70 24.45
C ASP A 20 15.81 1.81 23.87
N ARG A 21 16.53 1.53 22.78
CA ARG A 21 17.40 2.51 22.10
C ARG A 21 16.61 3.58 21.35
N ALA A 22 15.46 3.23 20.81
CA ALA A 22 14.55 4.11 20.08
C ALA A 22 13.64 4.91 21.01
N ARG A 23 13.71 4.70 22.33
CA ARG A 23 12.89 5.45 23.29
C ARG A 23 13.10 6.95 23.15
N GLY A 24 11.97 7.66 23.00
CA GLY A 24 11.95 9.11 22.76
C GLY A 24 12.14 9.52 21.29
N LEU A 25 12.28 8.58 20.36
CA LEU A 25 12.30 8.85 18.92
C LEU A 25 10.91 8.68 18.26
N GLY A 26 9.87 8.39 19.04
CA GLY A 26 8.49 8.29 18.54
C GLY A 26 8.23 7.08 17.63
N PHE A 27 9.00 6.00 17.76
CA PHE A 27 8.72 4.77 17.02
C PHE A 27 7.54 4.01 17.63
N GLU A 28 6.60 3.64 16.77
CA GLU A 28 5.45 2.81 17.10
C GLU A 28 5.44 1.56 16.21
N TRP A 29 5.06 0.42 16.77
CA TRP A 29 4.94 -0.82 15.99
C TRP A 29 3.78 -0.72 15.01
N THR A 30 4.05 -1.02 13.74
CA THR A 30 3.04 -1.00 12.69
C THR A 30 2.33 -2.34 12.53
N SER A 31 2.70 -3.36 13.32
CA SER A 31 2.04 -4.68 13.34
C SER A 31 2.13 -5.33 14.71
N GLN A 32 1.17 -6.19 15.05
CA GLN A 32 1.16 -7.03 16.26
C GLN A 32 2.36 -7.98 16.31
N GLN A 33 2.77 -8.49 15.14
CA GLN A 33 3.95 -9.34 15.01
C GLN A 33 5.28 -8.57 15.09
N LYS A 34 5.21 -7.24 15.25
CA LYS A 34 6.37 -6.34 15.37
C LYS A 34 7.37 -6.54 14.21
N GLU A 35 6.86 -6.64 12.98
CA GLU A 35 7.67 -6.79 11.77
C GLU A 35 8.25 -5.46 11.28
N SER A 36 7.67 -4.34 11.71
CA SER A 36 8.20 -3.00 11.49
C SER A 36 7.72 -2.00 12.53
N ALA A 37 8.53 -0.97 12.75
CA ALA A 37 8.21 0.18 13.56
C ALA A 37 8.40 1.46 12.75
N ARG A 38 7.50 2.43 12.92
CA ARG A 38 7.47 3.69 12.18
C ARG A 38 7.54 4.87 13.14
N SER A 39 8.28 5.90 12.77
CA SER A 39 8.26 7.21 13.43
C SER A 39 8.10 8.31 12.37
N ALA A 40 7.25 9.29 12.65
CA ALA A 40 7.03 10.46 11.78
C ALA A 40 6.88 11.75 12.60
N GLY A 41 7.55 11.82 13.76
CA GLY A 41 7.51 12.99 14.65
C GLY A 41 8.34 14.18 14.14
N ALA A 42 7.90 15.40 14.46
CA ALA A 42 8.53 16.65 13.98
C ALA A 42 10.00 16.84 14.41
N ASP A 43 10.42 16.21 15.51
CA ASP A 43 11.79 16.34 16.05
C ASP A 43 12.74 15.22 15.57
N LEU A 44 12.28 14.36 14.66
CA LEU A 44 13.08 13.25 14.16
C LEU A 44 14.21 13.78 13.26
N THR A 45 15.46 13.55 13.67
CA THR A 45 16.65 14.02 12.93
C THR A 45 17.72 12.94 12.86
N LEU A 46 18.57 13.01 11.83
CA LEU A 46 19.85 12.31 11.75
C LEU A 46 20.94 13.29 11.28
N GLY A 47 22.01 13.41 12.06
CA GLY A 47 23.08 14.38 11.78
C GLY A 47 22.60 15.83 11.78
N GLY A 48 21.55 16.13 12.56
CA GLY A 48 20.88 17.43 12.56
C GLY A 48 20.07 17.74 11.30
N ILE A 49 19.90 16.76 10.39
CA ILE A 49 19.01 16.89 9.23
C ILE A 49 17.63 16.31 9.62
N PRO A 50 16.54 17.07 9.47
CA PRO A 50 15.18 16.58 9.72
C PRO A 50 14.80 15.40 8.83
N LEU A 51 14.00 14.50 9.40
CA LEU A 51 13.39 13.36 8.72
C LEU A 51 11.88 13.56 8.70
N ALA A 52 11.26 13.36 7.53
CA ALA A 52 9.81 13.25 7.41
C ALA A 52 9.30 11.94 8.03
N GLU A 53 10.07 10.85 7.89
CA GLU A 53 9.70 9.53 8.39
C GLU A 53 10.94 8.65 8.59
N ALA A 54 10.87 7.73 9.54
CA ALA A 54 11.77 6.59 9.64
C ALA A 54 10.98 5.29 9.84
N VAL A 55 11.37 4.23 9.14
CA VAL A 55 10.77 2.89 9.26
C VAL A 55 11.87 1.86 9.50
N ALA A 56 11.87 1.26 10.69
CA ALA A 56 12.69 0.10 11.02
C ALA A 56 11.94 -1.18 10.64
N ARG A 57 12.60 -2.11 9.96
CA ARG A 57 12.05 -3.40 9.54
C ARG A 57 12.79 -4.53 10.25
N PHE A 58 12.04 -5.56 10.62
CA PHE A 58 12.54 -6.71 11.34
C PHE A 58 12.29 -7.98 10.56
N SER A 59 13.27 -8.88 10.59
CA SER A 59 13.10 -10.26 10.18
C SER A 59 13.45 -11.14 11.36
N THR A 60 12.57 -12.10 11.64
CA THR A 60 12.61 -12.96 12.83
C THR A 60 12.60 -12.19 14.13
N ASP A 61 13.74 -11.69 14.61
CA ASP A 61 13.87 -10.82 15.79
C ASP A 61 14.91 -9.69 15.60
N LYS A 62 15.61 -9.65 14.47
CA LYS A 62 16.68 -8.67 14.22
C LYS A 62 16.24 -7.62 13.23
N ILE A 63 16.83 -6.43 13.33
CA ILE A 63 16.68 -5.39 12.32
C ILE A 63 17.22 -5.93 10.99
N SER A 64 16.37 -5.91 9.96
CA SER A 64 16.69 -6.32 8.60
C SER A 64 16.83 -5.14 7.65
N GLY A 65 16.36 -3.95 8.05
CA GLY A 65 16.50 -2.73 7.27
C GLY A 65 16.02 -1.50 8.01
N LEU A 66 16.52 -0.34 7.60
CA LEU A 66 16.08 0.96 8.10
C LEU A 66 15.88 1.88 6.90
N VAL A 67 14.69 2.46 6.77
CA VAL A 67 14.35 3.44 5.75
C VAL A 67 14.23 4.80 6.41
N LEU A 68 14.96 5.78 5.89
CA LEU A 68 14.97 7.15 6.38
C LEU A 68 14.51 8.08 5.25
N GLN A 69 13.37 8.73 5.45
CA GLN A 69 12.80 9.67 4.51
C GLN A 69 13.19 11.09 4.92
N PHE A 70 14.14 11.70 4.21
CA PHE A 70 14.54 13.08 4.48
C PHE A 70 13.54 14.09 3.90
N TYR A 71 12.94 13.75 2.76
CA TYR A 71 11.91 14.57 2.13
C TYR A 71 10.98 13.69 1.30
N THR A 72 9.68 13.93 1.39
CA THR A 72 8.72 13.51 0.38
C THR A 72 7.70 14.63 0.22
N ARG A 73 7.35 14.95 -1.02
CA ARG A 73 6.39 16.01 -1.31
C ARG A 73 5.04 15.78 -0.63
N GLY A 74 4.68 14.52 -0.41
CA GLY A 74 3.45 14.14 0.28
C GLY A 74 3.38 14.61 1.73
N ASP A 75 4.53 14.63 2.43
CA ASP A 75 4.62 14.95 3.87
C ASP A 75 5.14 16.35 4.13
N SER A 76 6.13 16.76 3.36
CA SER A 76 6.84 18.02 3.55
C SER A 76 6.28 19.15 2.70
N GLY A 77 5.31 18.86 1.82
CA GLY A 77 4.80 19.83 0.86
C GLY A 77 5.80 20.16 -0.25
N SER A 78 5.60 21.29 -0.92
CA SER A 78 6.50 21.72 -2.00
C SER A 78 7.79 22.31 -1.43
N LEU A 79 8.93 21.81 -1.92
CA LEU A 79 10.25 22.36 -1.62
C LEU A 79 10.85 23.06 -2.84
N ALA A 80 11.53 24.20 -2.64
CA ALA A 80 12.24 24.86 -3.73
C ALA A 80 13.42 24.00 -4.19
N ARG A 81 13.77 24.13 -5.48
CA ARG A 81 14.85 23.34 -6.07
C ARG A 81 16.18 23.53 -5.34
N ALA A 82 16.54 24.77 -5.02
CA ALA A 82 17.79 25.09 -4.34
C ALA A 82 17.85 24.45 -2.94
N ASP A 83 16.77 24.54 -2.17
CA ASP A 83 16.69 23.94 -0.83
C ASP A 83 16.79 22.41 -0.88
N TYR A 84 16.16 21.80 -1.89
CA TYR A 84 16.26 20.36 -2.11
C TYR A 84 17.67 19.92 -2.53
N GLU A 85 18.34 20.69 -3.40
CA GLU A 85 19.72 20.42 -3.80
C GLU A 85 20.68 20.57 -2.60
N ASP A 86 20.47 21.56 -1.72
CA ASP A 86 21.23 21.68 -0.47
C ASP A 86 20.96 20.51 0.49
N LEU A 87 19.69 20.11 0.64
CA LEU A 87 19.32 18.94 1.44
C LEU A 87 19.99 17.66 0.92
N LEU A 88 19.99 17.44 -0.39
CA LEU A 88 20.68 16.31 -1.02
C LEU A 88 22.17 16.34 -0.73
N ARG A 89 22.83 17.50 -0.91
CA ARG A 89 24.26 17.67 -0.64
C ARG A 89 24.60 17.37 0.83
N ARG A 90 23.86 17.96 1.78
CA ARG A 90 24.04 17.72 3.21
C ARG A 90 23.83 16.26 3.58
N THR A 91 22.87 15.59 2.93
CA THR A 91 22.62 14.16 3.14
C THR A 91 23.77 13.30 2.61
N ILE A 92 24.32 13.63 1.45
CA ILE A 92 25.51 12.97 0.90
C ILE A 92 26.71 13.14 1.85
N ASP A 93 26.95 14.36 2.34
CA ASP A 93 28.04 14.66 3.29
C ASP A 93 27.86 13.86 4.61
N LEU A 94 26.63 13.79 5.11
CA LEU A 94 26.28 12.97 6.27
C LEU A 94 26.55 11.47 6.03
N VAL A 95 26.11 10.92 4.89
CA VAL A 95 26.33 9.49 4.57
C VAL A 95 27.83 9.20 4.36
N ASN A 96 28.60 10.10 3.76
CA ASN A 96 30.06 9.98 3.67
C ASN A 96 30.69 9.88 5.07
N SER A 97 30.26 10.76 5.98
CA SER A 97 30.75 10.78 7.36
C SER A 97 30.35 9.51 8.14
N LEU A 98 29.10 9.06 8.05
CA LEU A 98 28.63 7.89 8.79
C LEU A 98 29.14 6.56 8.22
N SER A 99 29.20 6.44 6.90
CA SER A 99 29.60 5.19 6.24
C SER A 99 31.12 5.00 6.18
N GLN A 100 31.90 6.08 6.27
CA GLN A 100 33.36 6.08 6.06
C GLN A 100 33.75 5.44 4.71
N ALA A 101 32.85 5.47 3.74
CA ALA A 101 33.00 4.86 2.42
C ALA A 101 32.82 5.92 1.32
N LYS A 102 33.24 5.58 0.10
CA LYS A 102 33.02 6.44 -1.07
C LYS A 102 31.72 6.06 -1.78
N PRO A 103 30.96 7.04 -2.30
CA PRO A 103 29.76 6.77 -3.08
C PRO A 103 30.12 6.11 -4.42
N GLN A 104 29.31 5.14 -4.81
CA GLN A 104 29.19 4.67 -6.18
C GLN A 104 27.86 5.18 -6.75
N SER A 105 27.90 5.93 -7.86
CA SER A 105 26.69 6.30 -8.57
C SER A 105 26.05 5.06 -9.20
N LEU A 106 24.74 4.88 -8.96
CA LEU A 106 23.94 3.83 -9.59
C LEU A 106 23.26 4.33 -10.87
N GLY A 107 23.25 5.64 -11.12
CA GLY A 107 22.48 6.23 -12.21
C GLY A 107 20.98 6.06 -11.99
N LYS A 108 20.23 5.77 -13.07
CA LYS A 108 18.78 5.52 -12.99
C LYS A 108 18.52 4.17 -12.31
N ASP A 109 17.68 4.15 -11.29
CA ASP A 109 17.31 2.91 -10.61
C ASP A 109 16.17 2.16 -11.33
N PRO A 110 16.41 0.97 -11.94
CA PRO A 110 15.37 0.21 -12.61
C PRO A 110 14.37 -0.46 -11.66
N ALA A 111 14.68 -0.58 -10.36
CA ALA A 111 13.82 -1.17 -9.34
C ALA A 111 12.91 -0.13 -8.66
N SER A 112 13.06 1.16 -8.99
CA SER A 112 12.16 2.23 -8.54
C SER A 112 10.91 2.30 -9.42
N SER A 113 9.75 2.59 -8.81
CA SER A 113 8.48 2.77 -9.52
C SER A 113 8.52 4.05 -10.37
N VAL A 114 9.34 5.02 -9.98
CA VAL A 114 9.51 6.32 -10.66
C VAL A 114 10.92 6.48 -11.23
N ARG A 115 11.14 7.53 -12.03
CA ARG A 115 12.49 7.91 -12.47
C ARG A 115 13.25 8.51 -11.28
N ALA A 116 14.03 7.69 -10.60
CA ALA A 116 14.91 8.09 -9.51
C ALA A 116 16.38 7.90 -9.91
N GLU A 117 17.25 8.70 -9.30
CA GLU A 117 18.70 8.50 -9.29
C GLU A 117 19.14 7.88 -7.98
N GLY A 118 20.22 7.10 -8.01
CA GLY A 118 20.72 6.40 -6.84
C GLY A 118 22.22 6.57 -6.60
N MET A 119 22.62 6.55 -5.33
CA MET A 119 24.01 6.41 -4.89
C MET A 119 24.11 5.28 -3.87
N LEU A 120 25.21 4.55 -3.89
CA LEU A 120 25.47 3.40 -3.03
C LEU A 120 26.78 3.58 -2.26
N TRP A 121 26.74 3.37 -0.95
CA TRP A 121 27.92 3.20 -0.12
C TRP A 121 27.89 1.79 0.48
N LYS A 122 29.06 1.17 0.60
CA LYS A 122 29.22 -0.11 1.29
C LYS A 122 30.29 0.07 2.35
N SER A 123 29.88 0.02 3.61
CA SER A 123 30.81 -0.15 4.74
C SER A 123 31.03 -1.64 4.99
N GLN A 124 31.73 -1.98 6.07
CA GLN A 124 32.03 -3.37 6.42
C GLN A 124 30.75 -4.18 6.73
N ARG A 125 29.74 -3.53 7.33
CA ARG A 125 28.50 -4.18 7.79
C ARG A 125 27.23 -3.61 7.17
N THR A 126 27.27 -2.43 6.56
CA THR A 126 26.07 -1.72 6.08
C THR A 126 26.18 -1.35 4.60
N THR A 127 25.11 -1.65 3.86
CA THR A 127 24.85 -1.06 2.55
C THR A 127 23.91 0.13 2.72
N TRP A 128 24.33 1.28 2.22
CA TRP A 128 23.58 2.53 2.23
C TRP A 128 23.18 2.89 0.81
N ARG A 129 21.89 3.03 0.56
CA ARG A 129 21.37 3.42 -0.75
C ARG A 129 20.59 4.72 -0.61
N LEU A 130 21.15 5.79 -1.15
CA LEU A 130 20.44 7.06 -1.27
C LEU A 130 19.71 7.07 -2.62
N GLU A 131 18.42 7.31 -2.59
CA GLU A 131 17.58 7.49 -3.77
C GLU A 131 16.92 8.86 -3.72
N TYR A 132 16.89 9.51 -4.88
CA TYR A 132 16.34 10.85 -4.98
C TYR A 132 15.67 11.07 -6.33
N SER A 133 14.61 11.88 -6.33
CA SER A 133 13.76 12.07 -7.51
C SER A 133 13.31 13.53 -7.66
N MET A 134 13.34 13.99 -8.91
CA MET A 134 12.66 15.20 -9.36
C MET A 134 11.84 14.88 -10.61
N SER A 135 10.62 15.41 -10.68
CA SER A 135 9.80 15.34 -11.88
C SER A 135 9.84 16.64 -12.67
N ARG A 136 9.47 16.57 -13.94
CA ARG A 136 9.16 17.74 -14.74
C ARG A 136 7.71 18.15 -14.48
N GLU A 137 7.49 19.44 -14.26
CA GLU A 137 6.18 20.05 -14.09
C GLU A 137 6.03 21.19 -15.10
N ILE A 138 4.92 21.21 -15.83
CA ILE A 138 4.59 22.32 -16.73
C ILE A 138 3.81 23.35 -15.90
N THR A 139 4.36 24.55 -15.74
CA THR A 139 3.69 25.68 -15.11
C THR A 139 3.38 26.76 -16.16
N PRO A 140 2.54 27.77 -15.86
CA PRO A 140 2.33 28.91 -16.75
C PRO A 140 3.64 29.65 -17.13
N GLN A 141 4.67 29.54 -16.29
CA GLN A 141 5.99 30.14 -16.48
C GLN A 141 7.00 29.20 -17.20
N GLY A 142 6.56 28.02 -17.63
CA GLY A 142 7.37 27.05 -18.37
C GLY A 142 7.64 25.75 -17.60
N LEU A 143 8.63 25.00 -18.07
CA LEU A 143 9.01 23.71 -17.48
C LEU A 143 9.83 23.91 -16.21
N LYS A 144 9.30 23.49 -15.06
CA LYS A 144 10.01 23.49 -13.77
C LYS A 144 10.38 22.08 -13.36
N MET A 145 11.54 21.93 -12.72
CA MET A 145 11.87 20.69 -12.01
C MET A 145 11.27 20.75 -10.60
N ARG A 146 10.48 19.74 -10.25
CA ARG A 146 9.78 19.64 -8.98
C ARG A 146 10.39 18.50 -8.15
N PRO A 147 10.91 18.76 -6.94
CA PRO A 147 11.36 17.72 -6.04
C PRO A 147 10.23 16.78 -5.61
N GLU A 148 10.50 15.48 -5.60
CA GLU A 148 9.50 14.47 -5.26
C GLU A 148 9.87 13.73 -3.97
N PHE A 149 11.09 13.19 -3.87
CA PHE A 149 11.55 12.54 -2.64
C PHE A 149 13.07 12.45 -2.52
N LEU A 150 13.56 12.33 -1.28
CA LEU A 150 14.92 11.97 -0.90
C LEU A 150 14.87 10.91 0.21
N ARG A 151 15.30 9.68 -0.10
CA ARG A 151 15.21 8.49 0.77
C ARG A 151 16.57 7.83 0.92
N LEU A 152 16.90 7.42 2.14
CA LEU A 152 18.08 6.61 2.43
C LEU A 152 17.64 5.26 2.98
N GLU A 153 17.98 4.18 2.27
CA GLU A 153 17.76 2.81 2.71
C GLU A 153 19.06 2.21 3.23
N LEU A 154 18.99 1.61 4.41
CA LEU A 154 20.08 0.88 5.03
C LEU A 154 19.72 -0.59 5.11
N SER A 155 20.68 -1.45 4.80
CA SER A 155 20.55 -2.90 4.91
C SER A 155 21.89 -3.53 5.33
N PRO A 156 21.88 -4.71 6.00
CA PRO A 156 23.11 -5.40 6.32
C PRO A 156 23.84 -5.82 5.03
N VAL A 157 25.18 -5.77 5.06
CA VAL A 157 25.99 -6.43 4.03
C VAL A 157 25.84 -7.93 4.24
N LEU A 158 25.20 -8.59 3.29
CA LEU A 158 25.02 -10.04 3.33
C LEU A 158 26.37 -10.73 3.10
N SER A 159 26.66 -11.75 3.90
CA SER A 159 27.81 -12.61 3.64
C SER A 159 27.60 -13.39 2.33
N LYS A 160 28.69 -13.74 1.63
CA LYS A 160 28.59 -14.55 0.40
C LYS A 160 27.88 -15.87 0.72
N GLY A 161 26.66 -16.04 0.21
CA GLY A 161 25.85 -17.25 0.39
C GLY A 161 24.63 -17.07 1.30
N GLU A 162 24.49 -15.95 2.01
CA GLU A 162 23.26 -15.65 2.72
C GLU A 162 22.19 -15.15 1.73
N PRO A 163 20.99 -15.75 1.72
CA PRO A 163 19.88 -15.21 0.95
C PRO A 163 19.61 -13.79 1.45
N VAL A 164 19.44 -12.85 0.51
CA VAL A 164 18.96 -11.50 0.82
C VAL A 164 17.63 -11.66 1.56
N ARG A 165 17.66 -11.57 2.90
CA ARG A 165 16.45 -11.61 3.73
C ARG A 165 16.04 -10.17 3.99
N GLY A 166 15.36 -9.60 3.00
CA GLY A 166 14.96 -8.19 2.96
C GLY A 166 14.38 -7.77 1.61
N THR A 167 14.70 -8.52 0.57
CA THR A 167 13.87 -8.71 -0.61
C THR A 167 13.48 -10.18 -0.60
N ALA A 168 12.21 -10.55 -0.78
CA ALA A 168 11.87 -11.95 -0.95
C ALA A 168 12.56 -12.45 -2.22
N ALA A 169 13.77 -13.00 -2.06
CA ALA A 169 14.63 -13.44 -3.12
C ALA A 169 13.91 -14.57 -3.87
N ARG A 170 13.29 -14.24 -5.02
CA ARG A 170 12.84 -15.18 -6.05
C ARG A 170 11.80 -16.25 -5.64
N ALA A 171 11.43 -16.36 -4.36
CA ALA A 171 10.67 -17.46 -3.80
C ALA A 171 9.14 -17.27 -3.81
N LEU A 172 8.61 -16.13 -4.28
CA LEU A 172 7.17 -15.89 -4.42
C LEU A 172 6.68 -15.92 -5.87
N LEU A 173 7.36 -16.71 -6.73
CA LEU A 173 6.83 -17.06 -8.05
C LEU A 173 5.69 -18.09 -7.99
N ASN A 174 5.38 -18.63 -6.81
CA ASN A 174 4.15 -19.39 -6.58
C ASN A 174 3.17 -18.52 -5.76
N PRO A 175 2.23 -17.81 -6.42
CA PRO A 175 1.20 -17.01 -5.74
C PRO A 175 0.44 -17.79 -4.66
N ARG A 176 0.31 -19.12 -4.83
CA ARG A 176 -0.43 -19.98 -3.90
C ARG A 176 0.33 -20.36 -2.62
N ALA A 177 1.63 -20.05 -2.53
CA ALA A 177 2.45 -20.46 -1.38
C ALA A 177 1.98 -19.85 -0.04
N GLY A 178 1.34 -18.67 -0.09
CA GLY A 178 0.79 -18.00 1.09
C GLY A 178 -0.61 -18.46 1.51
N ILE A 179 -1.26 -19.33 0.73
CA ILE A 179 -2.65 -19.74 1.01
C ILE A 179 -2.69 -20.71 2.19
N LYS A 180 -3.54 -20.41 3.18
CA LYS A 180 -3.89 -21.28 4.29
C LYS A 180 -5.36 -21.62 4.26
N ASN A 181 -5.64 -22.91 4.48
CA ASN A 181 -6.98 -23.41 4.75
C ASN A 181 -7.04 -23.78 6.23
N LEU A 182 -7.86 -23.08 6.99
CA LEU A 182 -7.99 -23.28 8.43
C LEU A 182 -9.19 -24.19 8.77
N PRO A 183 -9.16 -24.93 9.90
CA PRO A 183 -10.25 -25.84 10.28
C PRO A 183 -11.63 -25.18 10.40
N ASN A 184 -11.67 -23.90 10.79
CA ASN A 184 -12.90 -23.11 10.90
C ASN A 184 -13.53 -22.76 9.53
N GLY A 185 -12.87 -23.09 8.41
CA GLY A 185 -13.33 -22.81 7.06
C GLY A 185 -12.77 -21.52 6.44
N ASP A 186 -11.89 -20.81 7.14
CA ASP A 186 -11.20 -19.66 6.57
C ASP A 186 -10.21 -20.12 5.49
N VAL A 187 -10.24 -19.43 4.36
CA VAL A 187 -9.23 -19.50 3.30
C VAL A 187 -8.59 -18.12 3.21
N LEU A 188 -7.31 -17.98 3.53
CA LEU A 188 -6.62 -16.69 3.55
C LEU A 188 -5.20 -16.76 3.00
N ILE A 189 -4.70 -15.62 2.56
CA ILE A 189 -3.30 -15.41 2.16
C ILE A 189 -2.56 -14.79 3.34
N GLU A 190 -1.62 -15.54 3.92
CA GLU A 190 -0.73 -15.06 4.97
C GLU A 190 0.56 -14.44 4.40
N GLY A 191 1.31 -13.74 5.26
CA GLY A 191 2.63 -13.18 4.91
C GLY A 191 2.57 -11.91 4.06
N ILE A 192 1.41 -11.26 3.98
CA ILE A 192 1.29 -9.92 3.38
C ILE A 192 1.82 -8.91 4.42
N PRO A 193 2.95 -8.23 4.15
CA PRO A 193 3.54 -7.32 5.13
C PRO A 193 2.59 -6.16 5.43
N MET A 194 2.63 -5.65 6.66
CA MET A 194 1.92 -4.43 7.00
C MET A 194 2.69 -3.20 6.50
N VAL A 195 1.96 -2.28 5.89
CA VAL A 195 2.43 -0.93 5.55
C VAL A 195 1.40 0.02 6.12
N ASP A 196 1.85 0.84 7.07
CA ASP A 196 1.05 1.89 7.67
C ASP A 196 1.01 3.10 6.72
N GLN A 197 -0.20 3.50 6.31
CA GLN A 197 -0.42 4.64 5.41
C GLN A 197 -0.15 6.00 6.10
N GLY A 198 -0.03 6.01 7.44
CA GLY A 198 0.03 7.22 8.25
C GLY A 198 -1.27 8.02 8.20
N GLN A 199 -1.21 9.32 8.51
CA GLN A 199 -2.39 10.21 8.48
C GLN A 199 -2.76 10.69 7.05
N LYS A 200 -2.20 10.06 6.02
CA LYS A 200 -2.34 10.49 4.62
C LYS A 200 -3.49 9.71 3.97
N GLY A 201 -4.11 10.30 2.95
CA GLY A 201 -5.04 9.62 2.03
C GLY A 201 -4.36 8.58 1.13
N TYR A 202 -3.44 7.79 1.68
CA TYR A 202 -2.55 6.83 1.00
C TYR A 202 -3.05 5.39 1.10
N CYS A 203 -4.29 5.17 1.55
CA CYS A 203 -4.88 3.83 1.66
C CYS A 203 -4.69 2.98 0.40
N PHE A 204 -4.83 3.59 -0.78
CA PHE A 204 -4.65 2.90 -2.06
C PHE A 204 -3.17 2.61 -2.39
N PRO A 205 -2.23 3.59 -2.39
CA PRO A 205 -0.79 3.32 -2.50
C PRO A 205 -0.23 2.34 -1.47
N ALA A 206 -0.64 2.43 -0.21
CA ALA A 206 -0.21 1.54 0.86
C ALA A 206 -0.69 0.11 0.60
N SER A 207 -1.97 -0.06 0.25
CA SER A 207 -2.53 -1.36 -0.14
C SER A 207 -1.77 -1.98 -1.31
N ALA A 208 -1.42 -1.19 -2.33
CA ALA A 208 -0.63 -1.65 -3.46
C ALA A 208 0.81 -2.04 -3.05
N GLU A 209 1.49 -1.23 -2.23
CA GLU A 209 2.82 -1.56 -1.71
C GLU A 209 2.82 -2.93 -1.02
N ARG A 210 1.82 -3.20 -0.16
CA ARG A 210 1.71 -4.47 0.58
C ARG A 210 1.66 -5.68 -0.34
N ILE A 211 0.83 -5.61 -1.39
CA ILE A 211 0.74 -6.68 -2.40
C ILE A 211 2.06 -6.83 -3.17
N LEU A 212 2.65 -5.72 -3.63
CA LEU A 212 3.87 -5.79 -4.43
C LEU A 212 5.04 -6.33 -3.61
N ARG A 213 5.15 -5.96 -2.32
CA ARG A 213 6.14 -6.50 -1.41
C ARG A 213 5.92 -7.97 -1.08
N SER A 214 4.68 -8.45 -1.02
CA SER A 214 4.40 -9.89 -0.92
C SER A 214 4.75 -10.66 -2.21
N TYR A 215 5.00 -9.98 -3.33
CA TYR A 215 5.62 -10.59 -4.51
C TYR A 215 7.15 -10.42 -4.56
N GLY A 216 7.75 -9.84 -3.52
CA GLY A 216 9.19 -9.57 -3.46
C GLY A 216 9.64 -8.35 -4.26
N MET A 217 8.70 -7.51 -4.74
CA MET A 217 9.02 -6.29 -5.46
C MET A 217 9.40 -5.18 -4.48
N ARG A 218 10.33 -4.31 -4.90
CA ARG A 218 10.67 -3.08 -4.17
C ARG A 218 9.63 -2.03 -4.54
N ALA A 219 8.63 -1.86 -3.69
CA ALA A 219 7.57 -0.86 -3.84
C ALA A 219 7.56 0.05 -2.63
N ASP A 220 7.12 1.29 -2.84
CA ASP A 220 7.01 2.32 -1.82
C ASP A 220 5.75 3.17 -2.08
N GLN A 221 4.92 3.31 -1.05
CA GLN A 221 3.65 4.04 -1.15
C GLN A 221 3.81 5.50 -1.59
N ASN A 222 4.92 6.18 -1.30
CA ASN A 222 5.15 7.55 -1.73
C ASN A 222 5.45 7.62 -3.24
N GLU A 223 6.22 6.67 -3.77
CA GLU A 223 6.45 6.55 -5.21
C GLU A 223 5.16 6.22 -5.97
N LEU A 224 4.36 5.29 -5.43
CA LEU A 224 3.06 4.92 -6.01
C LEU A 224 2.06 6.09 -5.93
N ALA A 225 2.07 6.85 -4.84
CA ALA A 225 1.28 8.07 -4.68
C ALA A 225 1.70 9.16 -5.68
N GLN A 226 3.01 9.34 -5.93
CA GLN A 226 3.53 10.26 -6.94
C GLN A 226 2.97 9.93 -8.33
N LEU A 227 3.01 8.65 -8.73
CA LEU A 227 2.48 8.20 -10.02
C LEU A 227 0.97 8.35 -10.13
N SER A 228 0.27 8.19 -9.01
CA SER A 228 -1.19 8.28 -8.93
C SER A 228 -1.70 9.74 -8.89
N GLY A 229 -0.80 10.72 -8.93
CA GLY A 229 -1.13 12.13 -8.78
C GLY A 229 -1.73 12.48 -7.41
N ALA A 230 -1.54 11.62 -6.40
CA ALA A 230 -2.08 11.83 -5.07
C ALA A 230 -1.58 13.17 -4.51
N LYS A 231 -2.53 14.01 -4.10
CA LYS A 231 -2.28 15.16 -3.23
C LYS A 231 -2.79 14.76 -1.83
N GLY A 232 -2.35 15.39 -0.75
CA GLY A 232 -2.62 14.99 0.65
C GLY A 232 -4.09 14.79 1.09
N GLY A 233 -5.08 14.84 0.18
CA GLY A 233 -6.49 14.45 0.37
C GLY A 233 -6.96 13.25 -0.46
N GLY A 234 -6.05 12.45 -1.03
CA GLY A 234 -6.38 11.23 -1.80
C GLY A 234 -6.11 11.32 -3.30
N SER A 235 -6.21 10.19 -3.99
CA SER A 235 -6.20 10.08 -5.46
C SER A 235 -7.61 9.79 -5.96
N SER A 236 -7.98 10.33 -7.13
CA SER A 236 -9.14 9.78 -7.84
C SER A 236 -8.85 8.32 -8.21
N LEU A 237 -9.88 7.47 -8.23
CA LEU A 237 -9.72 6.06 -8.60
C LEU A 237 -9.03 5.89 -9.96
N SER A 238 -9.41 6.72 -10.94
CA SER A 238 -8.79 6.73 -12.27
C SER A 238 -7.31 7.12 -12.23
N GLY A 239 -6.95 8.15 -11.46
CA GLY A 239 -5.55 8.56 -11.27
C GLY A 239 -4.73 7.46 -10.59
N GLY A 240 -5.29 6.80 -9.56
CA GLY A 240 -4.70 5.66 -8.89
C GLY A 240 -4.41 4.48 -9.81
N ILE A 241 -5.40 4.08 -10.61
CA ILE A 241 -5.27 2.97 -11.57
C ILE A 241 -4.20 3.27 -12.63
N GLU A 242 -4.21 4.48 -13.22
CA GLU A 242 -3.22 4.85 -14.23
C GLU A 242 -1.81 4.96 -13.63
N GLY A 243 -1.69 5.43 -12.39
CA GLY A 243 -0.45 5.42 -11.63
C GLY A 243 0.12 4.02 -11.45
N LEU A 244 -0.73 3.05 -11.05
CA LEU A 244 -0.33 1.65 -10.91
C LEU A 244 -0.01 0.98 -12.23
N LYS A 245 -0.74 1.26 -13.32
CA LYS A 245 -0.38 0.77 -14.66
C LYS A 245 1.00 1.25 -15.08
N THR A 246 1.30 2.53 -14.82
CA THR A 246 2.61 3.12 -15.08
C THR A 246 3.70 2.46 -14.25
N ALA A 247 3.45 2.19 -12.96
CA ALA A 247 4.36 1.44 -12.10
C ALA A 247 4.60 0.02 -12.63
N GLY A 248 3.54 -0.66 -13.09
CA GLY A 248 3.58 -2.03 -13.61
C GLY A 248 4.51 -2.22 -14.80
N LEU A 249 4.68 -1.18 -15.64
CA LEU A 249 5.64 -1.20 -16.75
C LEU A 249 7.10 -1.32 -16.28
N ARG A 250 7.43 -0.80 -15.09
CA ARG A 250 8.78 -0.90 -14.50
C ARG A 250 8.92 -2.10 -13.57
N LEU A 251 7.93 -2.31 -12.71
CA LEU A 251 7.95 -3.34 -11.67
C LEU A 251 7.45 -4.71 -12.14
N GLN A 252 7.15 -4.87 -13.43
CA GLN A 252 6.78 -6.15 -14.04
C GLN A 252 5.52 -6.76 -13.41
N PHE A 253 4.44 -5.97 -13.34
CA PHE A 253 3.11 -6.45 -12.99
C PHE A 253 2.04 -5.82 -13.88
N ARG A 254 0.87 -6.47 -13.96
CA ARG A 254 -0.33 -5.95 -14.60
C ARG A 254 -1.39 -5.63 -13.57
N VAL A 255 -2.12 -4.56 -13.82
CA VAL A 255 -3.33 -4.21 -13.08
C VAL A 255 -4.52 -4.90 -13.75
N LYS A 256 -5.31 -5.64 -12.99
CA LYS A 256 -6.56 -6.26 -13.46
C LYS A 256 -7.72 -5.81 -12.58
N MET A 257 -8.70 -5.12 -13.17
CA MET A 257 -9.99 -4.92 -12.52
C MET A 257 -10.71 -6.26 -12.46
N VAL A 258 -11.05 -6.71 -11.25
CA VAL A 258 -11.65 -8.03 -10.99
C VAL A 258 -13.16 -7.92 -10.90
N ASP A 259 -13.65 -6.88 -10.23
CA ASP A 259 -15.08 -6.59 -10.12
C ASP A 259 -15.27 -5.07 -10.00
N GLN A 260 -16.22 -4.51 -10.73
CA GLN A 260 -16.65 -3.12 -10.62
C GLN A 260 -18.08 -3.00 -11.14
N PRO A 261 -18.95 -2.19 -10.53
CA PRO A 261 -20.31 -2.00 -11.00
C PRO A 261 -20.34 -1.45 -12.43
N GLU A 262 -21.11 -2.10 -13.30
CA GLU A 262 -21.43 -1.53 -14.61
C GLU A 262 -22.49 -0.44 -14.49
N ILE A 263 -22.57 0.48 -15.46
CA ILE A 263 -23.61 1.53 -15.50
C ILE A 263 -25.01 0.91 -15.36
N ARG A 264 -25.27 -0.22 -16.03
CA ARG A 264 -26.56 -0.93 -15.95
C ARG A 264 -26.87 -1.47 -14.55
N GLU A 265 -25.84 -1.88 -13.82
CA GLU A 265 -25.98 -2.35 -12.43
C GLU A 265 -26.26 -1.17 -11.50
N LEU A 266 -25.65 0.00 -11.73
CA LEU A 266 -25.96 1.24 -11.03
C LEU A 266 -27.38 1.73 -11.32
N GLU A 267 -27.83 1.69 -12.59
CA GLU A 267 -29.22 1.99 -12.97
C GLU A 267 -30.21 1.04 -12.28
N THR A 268 -29.83 -0.24 -12.18
CA THR A 268 -30.62 -1.24 -11.46
C THR A 268 -30.67 -0.91 -9.98
N LEU A 269 -29.55 -0.55 -9.35
CA LEU A 269 -29.49 -0.12 -7.96
C LEU A 269 -30.41 1.09 -7.70
N VAL A 270 -30.33 2.13 -8.53
CA VAL A 270 -31.19 3.32 -8.44
C VAL A 270 -32.66 2.93 -8.58
N ARG A 271 -33.00 2.05 -9.53
CA ARG A 271 -34.37 1.56 -9.70
C ARG A 271 -34.86 0.77 -8.50
N GLU A 272 -34.04 -0.13 -7.95
CA GLU A 272 -34.35 -0.91 -6.76
C GLU A 272 -34.51 -0.01 -5.52
N TYR A 273 -33.67 1.01 -5.38
CA TYR A 273 -33.75 2.03 -4.34
C TYR A 273 -35.05 2.82 -4.45
N ASN A 274 -35.33 3.42 -5.61
CA ASN A 274 -36.52 4.24 -5.86
C ASN A 274 -37.84 3.48 -5.68
N ARG A 275 -37.84 2.17 -5.99
CA ARG A 275 -39.01 1.30 -5.72
C ARG A 275 -39.26 1.13 -4.22
N ARG A 276 -38.20 1.13 -3.40
CA ARG A 276 -38.28 0.93 -1.95
C ARG A 276 -38.50 2.23 -1.21
N VAL A 277 -37.90 3.34 -1.62
CA VAL A 277 -37.91 4.62 -0.90
C VAL A 277 -39.34 5.11 -0.60
N LEU A 278 -40.30 4.86 -1.50
CA LEU A 278 -41.72 5.16 -1.32
C LEU A 278 -42.35 4.40 -0.15
N LYS A 279 -41.94 3.15 0.08
CA LYS A 279 -42.40 2.33 1.22
C LYS A 279 -41.83 2.81 2.56
N TYR A 280 -40.74 3.57 2.53
CA TYR A 280 -40.10 4.17 3.70
C TYR A 280 -40.55 5.63 3.94
N GLY A 281 -41.66 6.04 3.32
CA GLY A 281 -42.30 7.35 3.55
C GLY A 281 -41.58 8.55 2.92
N GLN A 282 -40.54 8.34 2.12
CA GLN A 282 -39.81 9.40 1.44
C GLN A 282 -40.35 9.63 0.03
N LYS A 283 -40.51 10.91 -0.34
CA LYS A 283 -40.97 11.33 -1.67
C LYS A 283 -39.82 11.58 -2.65
N ALA A 284 -38.64 11.95 -2.14
CA ALA A 284 -37.48 12.24 -2.97
C ALA A 284 -36.89 10.94 -3.53
N GLN A 285 -36.92 10.80 -4.85
CA GLN A 285 -36.28 9.72 -5.59
C GLN A 285 -34.95 10.20 -6.15
N VAL A 286 -34.03 9.26 -6.36
CA VAL A 286 -32.78 9.52 -7.07
C VAL A 286 -33.10 9.64 -8.56
N GLY A 287 -32.64 10.72 -9.19
CA GLY A 287 -32.83 10.95 -10.63
C GLY A 287 -32.12 9.89 -11.50
N PRO A 288 -32.40 9.88 -12.81
CA PRO A 288 -31.64 9.05 -13.74
C PRO A 288 -30.15 9.41 -13.67
N LEU A 289 -29.29 8.41 -13.86
CA LEU A 289 -27.85 8.62 -13.95
C LEU A 289 -27.55 9.42 -15.23
N SER A 290 -26.94 10.59 -15.10
CA SER A 290 -26.60 11.47 -16.23
C SER A 290 -25.25 12.16 -15.98
N GLY A 291 -24.42 12.25 -17.01
CA GLY A 291 -23.04 12.73 -16.84
C GLY A 291 -22.18 11.75 -16.04
N GLY A 292 -20.88 12.00 -15.92
CA GLY A 292 -20.00 11.19 -15.07
C GLY A 292 -20.52 11.17 -13.63
N VAL A 293 -21.12 10.06 -13.22
CA VAL A 293 -21.73 9.89 -11.90
C VAL A 293 -20.62 9.83 -10.86
N ASP A 294 -20.65 10.73 -9.89
CA ASP A 294 -19.86 10.56 -8.68
C ASP A 294 -20.54 9.51 -7.79
N LEU A 295 -19.90 8.36 -7.63
CA LEU A 295 -20.42 7.24 -6.85
C LEU A 295 -20.47 7.54 -5.35
N GLU A 296 -19.55 8.36 -4.84
CA GLU A 296 -19.56 8.75 -3.44
C GLU A 296 -20.76 9.65 -3.14
N ASP A 297 -20.95 10.69 -3.95
CA ASP A 297 -22.10 11.60 -3.81
C ASP A 297 -23.43 10.84 -3.98
N LEU A 298 -23.51 9.96 -4.98
CA LEU A 298 -24.71 9.16 -5.24
C LEU A 298 -25.09 8.29 -4.03
N LEU A 299 -24.13 7.53 -3.51
CA LEU A 299 -24.39 6.54 -2.46
C LEU A 299 -24.53 7.18 -1.08
N SER A 300 -23.74 8.21 -0.78
CA SER A 300 -23.84 8.95 0.50
C SER A 300 -25.14 9.75 0.61
N GLY A 301 -25.72 10.18 -0.52
CA GLY A 301 -27.04 10.81 -0.56
C GLY A 301 -28.23 9.86 -0.38
N MET A 302 -28.02 8.54 -0.42
CA MET A 302 -29.07 7.54 -0.23
C MET A 302 -29.24 7.17 1.25
N ARG A 303 -30.48 6.89 1.67
CA ARG A 303 -30.76 6.38 3.02
C ARG A 303 -30.14 4.98 3.21
N PRO A 304 -29.27 4.77 4.22
CA PRO A 304 -28.52 3.52 4.38
C PRO A 304 -29.39 2.26 4.43
N GLU A 305 -30.51 2.28 5.13
CA GLU A 305 -31.44 1.16 5.29
C GLU A 305 -32.15 0.79 3.98
N VAL A 306 -32.50 1.79 3.16
CA VAL A 306 -33.13 1.59 1.86
C VAL A 306 -32.10 1.11 0.84
N LEU A 307 -30.89 1.70 0.87
CA LEU A 307 -29.75 1.29 0.06
C LEU A 307 -29.35 -0.15 0.35
N ARG A 308 -29.27 -0.54 1.63
CA ARG A 308 -29.02 -1.93 2.05
C ARG A 308 -30.07 -2.86 1.47
N ALA A 309 -31.35 -2.54 1.62
CA ALA A 309 -32.43 -3.36 1.07
C ALA A 309 -32.40 -3.45 -0.46
N ALA A 310 -31.96 -2.40 -1.16
CA ALA A 310 -31.77 -2.40 -2.61
C ALA A 310 -30.58 -3.28 -3.02
N ARG A 311 -29.41 -3.10 -2.41
CA ARG A 311 -28.20 -3.92 -2.66
C ARG A 311 -28.44 -5.40 -2.35
N MET A 312 -29.18 -5.74 -1.30
CA MET A 312 -29.53 -7.13 -0.99
C MET A 312 -30.50 -7.77 -2.01
N GLY A 313 -31.22 -6.95 -2.77
CA GLY A 313 -32.02 -7.41 -3.91
C GLY A 313 -31.18 -7.83 -5.11
N MET A 314 -29.95 -7.30 -5.25
CA MET A 314 -29.00 -7.59 -6.32
C MET A 314 -28.22 -8.89 -6.04
N LYS A 315 -28.96 -10.00 -5.94
CA LYS A 315 -28.41 -11.31 -5.51
C LYS A 315 -27.38 -11.87 -6.49
N VAL A 316 -27.56 -11.64 -7.79
CA VAL A 316 -26.69 -12.17 -8.83
C VAL A 316 -25.32 -11.48 -8.76
N GLU A 317 -25.33 -10.15 -8.62
CA GLU A 317 -24.17 -9.29 -8.50
C GLU A 317 -23.41 -9.58 -7.20
N LYS A 318 -24.12 -9.66 -6.06
CA LYS A 318 -23.52 -10.08 -4.78
C LYS A 318 -22.82 -11.44 -4.88
N SER A 319 -23.46 -12.41 -5.54
CA SER A 319 -22.88 -13.74 -5.71
C SER A 319 -21.68 -13.74 -6.66
N ARG A 320 -21.68 -12.86 -7.67
CA ARG A 320 -20.54 -12.67 -8.58
C ARG A 320 -19.35 -12.05 -7.85
N PHE A 321 -19.60 -11.02 -7.04
CA PHE A 321 -18.61 -10.40 -6.16
C PHE A 321 -17.95 -11.44 -5.25
N PHE A 322 -18.72 -12.25 -4.53
CA PHE A 322 -18.12 -13.25 -3.64
C PHE A 322 -17.30 -14.30 -4.39
N ARG A 323 -17.80 -14.80 -5.54
CA ARG A 323 -17.05 -15.75 -6.39
C ARG A 323 -15.76 -15.16 -6.94
N SER A 324 -15.73 -13.86 -7.25
CA SER A 324 -14.53 -13.20 -7.76
C SER A 324 -13.45 -13.10 -6.67
N ILE A 325 -13.84 -12.86 -5.41
CA ILE A 325 -12.96 -12.95 -4.24
C ILE A 325 -12.39 -14.35 -4.12
N GLN A 326 -13.25 -15.38 -4.09
CA GLN A 326 -12.83 -16.77 -3.93
C GLN A 326 -11.83 -17.17 -5.02
N THR A 327 -12.16 -16.88 -6.29
CA THR A 327 -11.29 -17.18 -7.44
C THR A 327 -9.92 -16.50 -7.30
N SER A 328 -9.89 -15.25 -6.85
CA SER A 328 -8.63 -14.51 -6.70
C SER A 328 -7.79 -15.05 -5.54
N ILE A 329 -8.40 -15.28 -4.38
CA ILE A 329 -7.72 -15.80 -3.19
C ILE A 329 -7.19 -17.22 -3.42
N ASP A 330 -7.98 -18.11 -4.05
CA ASP A 330 -7.55 -19.47 -4.43
C ASP A 330 -6.43 -19.44 -5.49
N GLY A 331 -6.38 -18.36 -6.27
CA GLY A 331 -5.28 -18.05 -7.18
C GLY A 331 -4.01 -17.55 -6.48
N GLY A 332 -4.09 -17.18 -5.20
CA GLY A 332 -2.98 -16.57 -4.45
C GLY A 332 -2.82 -15.08 -4.70
N HIS A 333 -3.88 -14.41 -5.14
CA HIS A 333 -3.88 -12.99 -5.46
C HIS A 333 -4.78 -12.22 -4.49
N PRO A 334 -4.21 -11.50 -3.49
CA PRO A 334 -4.99 -10.57 -2.69
C PRO A 334 -5.55 -9.46 -3.58
N LEU A 335 -6.69 -8.90 -3.19
CA LEU A 335 -7.36 -7.84 -3.95
C LEU A 335 -7.28 -6.52 -3.22
N ILE A 336 -6.92 -5.45 -3.93
CA ILE A 336 -7.27 -4.10 -3.50
C ILE A 336 -8.79 -3.99 -3.61
N TRP A 337 -9.44 -3.65 -2.51
CA TRP A 337 -10.87 -3.52 -2.36
C TRP A 337 -11.20 -2.06 -2.05
N GLY A 338 -11.83 -1.41 -3.03
CA GLY A 338 -12.40 -0.07 -2.86
C GLY A 338 -13.75 -0.14 -2.19
N VAL A 339 -13.91 0.64 -1.12
CA VAL A 339 -15.11 0.70 -0.30
C VAL A 339 -15.55 2.12 -0.03
N LEU A 340 -16.84 2.30 0.25
CA LEU A 340 -17.37 3.52 0.83
C LEU A 340 -17.66 3.30 2.33
N LEU A 341 -16.89 3.96 3.18
CA LEU A 341 -17.07 3.94 4.64
C LEU A 341 -18.33 4.69 5.06
N GLY A 342 -18.86 4.36 6.24
CA GLY A 342 -20.05 4.99 6.81
C GLY A 342 -21.38 4.35 6.37
N LEU A 343 -21.35 3.38 5.45
CA LEU A 343 -22.53 2.58 5.06
C LEU A 343 -22.80 1.40 6.00
N VAL A 344 -21.77 0.95 6.70
CA VAL A 344 -21.79 -0.12 7.70
C VAL A 344 -21.01 0.40 8.89
N GLU A 345 -21.51 0.13 10.10
CA GLU A 345 -20.80 0.43 11.33
C GLU A 345 -19.62 -0.53 11.48
N GLU A 346 -18.41 0.02 11.54
CA GLU A 346 -17.18 -0.73 11.79
C GLU A 346 -16.55 -0.21 13.10
N PRO A 347 -16.28 -1.09 14.08
CA PRO A 347 -15.63 -0.66 15.31
C PRO A 347 -14.19 -0.24 15.04
N GLU A 348 -13.73 0.79 15.77
CA GLU A 348 -12.31 1.14 15.90
C GLU A 348 -11.61 1.46 14.57
N ILE A 349 -12.26 2.24 13.71
CA ILE A 349 -11.64 2.74 12.47
C ILE A 349 -11.27 4.23 12.59
N PRO A 350 -10.06 4.66 12.17
CA PRO A 350 -9.63 6.06 12.24
C PRO A 350 -10.42 7.01 11.32
N GLN A 351 -11.14 6.47 10.34
CA GLN A 351 -11.93 7.23 9.35
C GLN A 351 -13.39 6.76 9.40
N ALA A 352 -14.31 7.63 9.78
CA ALA A 352 -15.72 7.25 9.98
C ALA A 352 -16.52 7.08 8.67
N SER A 353 -16.14 7.80 7.60
CA SER A 353 -16.90 7.83 6.34
C SER A 353 -16.02 8.18 5.13
N GLY A 354 -16.59 8.00 3.94
CA GLY A 354 -15.97 8.37 2.66
C GLY A 354 -15.16 7.24 2.01
N TRP A 355 -14.52 7.54 0.88
CA TRP A 355 -13.74 6.54 0.14
C TRP A 355 -12.57 5.98 0.94
N HIS A 356 -12.37 4.66 0.82
CA HIS A 356 -11.20 3.97 1.36
C HIS A 356 -10.80 2.78 0.48
N ALA A 357 -9.52 2.40 0.56
CA ALA A 357 -8.97 1.23 -0.11
C ALA A 357 -8.29 0.33 0.93
N ARG A 358 -8.66 -0.94 0.92
CA ARG A 358 -8.17 -1.98 1.83
C ARG A 358 -7.86 -3.25 1.06
N LEU A 359 -7.33 -4.28 1.72
CA LEU A 359 -7.06 -5.57 1.09
C LEU A 359 -8.12 -6.59 1.45
N LEU A 360 -8.66 -7.30 0.46
CA LEU A 360 -9.27 -8.61 0.69
C LEU A 360 -8.16 -9.66 0.62
N VAL A 361 -8.02 -10.39 1.73
CA VAL A 361 -6.94 -11.37 1.94
C VAL A 361 -7.48 -12.78 2.12
N GLY A 362 -8.80 -12.95 2.26
CA GLY A 362 -9.41 -14.25 2.41
C GLY A 362 -10.94 -14.23 2.41
N TYR A 363 -11.53 -15.40 2.62
CA TYR A 363 -12.96 -15.60 2.74
C TYR A 363 -13.28 -16.80 3.64
N ASN A 364 -14.53 -16.89 4.09
CA ASN A 364 -15.09 -18.09 4.70
C ASN A 364 -16.45 -18.39 4.09
N SER A 365 -16.56 -19.49 3.34
CA SER A 365 -17.82 -19.86 2.68
C SER A 365 -18.85 -20.46 3.63
N LYS A 366 -18.42 -21.03 4.77
CA LYS A 366 -19.34 -21.64 5.74
C LYS A 366 -20.14 -20.57 6.47
N THR A 367 -19.50 -19.46 6.80
CA THR A 367 -20.10 -18.33 7.51
C THR A 367 -20.48 -17.16 6.61
N SER A 368 -20.15 -17.24 5.31
CA SER A 368 -20.37 -16.16 4.33
C SER A 368 -19.70 -14.85 4.76
N GLU A 369 -18.39 -14.89 4.96
CA GLU A 369 -17.58 -13.75 5.40
C GLU A 369 -16.44 -13.44 4.44
N CYS A 370 -16.09 -12.16 4.37
CA CYS A 370 -14.87 -11.66 3.73
C CYS A 370 -13.82 -11.40 4.81
N LEU A 371 -12.58 -11.83 4.57
CA LEU A 371 -11.43 -11.54 5.43
C LEU A 371 -10.60 -10.43 4.78
N TYR A 372 -10.30 -9.39 5.54
CA TYR A 372 -9.70 -8.17 5.01
C TYR A 372 -8.64 -7.59 5.93
N SER A 373 -7.84 -6.67 5.39
CA SER A 373 -6.82 -5.95 6.14
C SER A 373 -6.76 -4.49 5.71
N ASP A 374 -6.67 -3.58 6.68
CA ASP A 374 -6.48 -2.15 6.42
C ASP A 374 -5.02 -1.74 6.61
N SER A 375 -4.62 -0.64 5.98
CA SER A 375 -3.28 -0.05 6.06
C SER A 375 -3.11 0.90 7.24
N TRP A 376 -3.88 0.76 8.31
CA TRP A 376 -3.79 1.62 9.51
C TRP A 376 -2.82 1.10 10.57
N GLY A 377 -1.98 0.12 10.24
CA GLY A 377 -0.96 -0.41 11.13
C GLY A 377 -1.48 -1.51 12.07
N ALA A 378 -0.95 -1.52 13.30
CA ALA A 378 -1.14 -2.61 14.25
C ALA A 378 -2.61 -2.77 14.66
N GLY A 379 -3.11 -4.01 14.68
CA GLY A 379 -4.52 -4.32 14.96
C GLY A 379 -5.41 -4.38 13.72
N HIS A 380 -4.89 -4.04 12.54
CA HIS A 380 -5.63 -4.05 11.28
C HIS A 380 -5.10 -5.07 10.25
N GLU A 381 -4.29 -6.02 10.70
CA GLU A 381 -3.67 -7.07 9.88
C GLU A 381 -4.68 -8.09 9.35
N LEU A 382 -5.68 -8.43 10.16
CA LEU A 382 -6.73 -9.37 9.79
C LEU A 382 -8.04 -9.02 10.51
N LYS A 383 -9.05 -8.67 9.72
CA LYS A 383 -10.41 -8.40 10.15
C LYS A 383 -11.39 -9.23 9.31
N ARG A 384 -12.62 -9.29 9.77
CA ARG A 384 -13.70 -10.05 9.12
C ARG A 384 -14.99 -9.29 9.09
N MET A 385 -15.78 -9.52 8.04
CA MET A 385 -17.05 -8.86 7.81
C MET A 385 -18.00 -9.83 7.11
N ALA A 386 -19.28 -9.80 7.48
CA ALA A 386 -20.31 -10.55 6.78
C ALA A 386 -20.37 -10.14 5.30
N LEU A 387 -20.61 -11.09 4.40
CA LEU A 387 -20.66 -10.83 2.95
C LEU A 387 -21.69 -9.76 2.59
N ASP A 388 -22.81 -9.69 3.33
CA ASP A 388 -23.85 -8.68 3.11
C ASP A 388 -23.34 -7.27 3.40
N ASP A 389 -22.52 -7.11 4.44
CA ASP A 389 -21.92 -5.85 4.82
C ASP A 389 -20.78 -5.47 3.84
N ALA A 390 -19.97 -6.45 3.44
CA ALA A 390 -18.94 -6.24 2.42
C ALA A 390 -19.58 -5.81 1.07
N TRP A 391 -20.68 -6.45 0.68
CA TRP A 391 -21.43 -6.08 -0.52
C TRP A 391 -22.08 -4.70 -0.40
N MET A 392 -22.54 -4.32 0.79
CA MET A 392 -23.12 -3.00 1.04
C MET A 392 -22.13 -1.88 0.72
N MET A 393 -20.87 -2.04 1.13
CA MET A 393 -19.84 -1.01 0.95
C MET A 393 -19.02 -1.14 -0.33
N HIS A 394 -19.07 -2.28 -1.03
CA HIS A 394 -18.24 -2.57 -2.20
C HIS A 394 -18.44 -1.59 -3.35
N GLN A 395 -17.30 -1.11 -3.89
CA GLN A 395 -17.23 -0.26 -5.08
C GLN A 395 -16.38 -0.85 -6.21
N PHE A 396 -15.26 -1.51 -5.89
CA PHE A 396 -14.50 -2.28 -6.87
C PHE A 396 -13.53 -3.26 -6.19
N THR A 397 -13.06 -4.26 -6.92
CA THR A 397 -11.88 -5.05 -6.58
C THR A 397 -10.88 -5.09 -7.73
N MET A 398 -9.60 -5.10 -7.37
CA MET A 398 -8.50 -5.03 -8.33
C MET A 398 -7.34 -5.93 -7.87
N ALA A 399 -6.79 -6.70 -8.80
CA ALA A 399 -5.62 -7.54 -8.58
C ALA A 399 -4.38 -6.91 -9.21
N LEU A 400 -3.24 -7.05 -8.53
CA LEU A 400 -1.91 -6.82 -9.11
C LEU A 400 -1.31 -8.20 -9.43
N ILE A 401 -0.96 -8.44 -10.69
CA ILE A 401 -0.54 -9.76 -11.18
C ILE A 401 0.89 -9.65 -11.75
N PRO A 402 1.89 -10.31 -11.16
CA PRO A 402 3.26 -10.32 -11.69
C PRO A 402 3.32 -10.85 -13.13
N THR A 403 4.01 -10.14 -14.02
CA THR A 403 4.25 -10.59 -15.39
C THR A 403 5.31 -11.70 -15.38
N GLY A 404 4.88 -12.96 -15.49
CA GLY A 404 5.73 -14.15 -15.40
C GLY A 404 5.05 -15.35 -14.72
N SER A 405 4.01 -15.09 -13.92
CA SER A 405 3.20 -16.10 -13.23
C SER A 405 2.46 -17.06 -14.18
N ASP A 406 2.11 -16.60 -15.38
CA ASP A 406 1.40 -17.42 -16.39
C ASP A 406 2.29 -18.54 -17.01
N SER A 407 3.62 -18.44 -16.90
CA SER A 407 4.55 -19.41 -17.52
C SER A 407 4.75 -20.70 -16.73
N ALA A 408 4.43 -20.70 -15.43
CA ALA A 408 4.58 -21.88 -14.57
C ALA A 408 3.38 -22.84 -14.67
N ALA A 409 2.21 -22.36 -15.09
CA ALA A 409 0.98 -23.16 -15.18
C ALA A 409 0.87 -23.98 -16.48
N SER A 410 1.60 -23.62 -17.54
CA SER A 410 1.55 -24.32 -18.85
C SER A 410 2.63 -25.40 -19.02
N GLY A 411 3.52 -25.60 -18.02
CA GLY A 411 4.66 -26.50 -18.11
C GLY A 411 4.43 -27.95 -17.65
N ARG A 412 3.21 -28.32 -17.21
CA ARG A 412 2.89 -29.71 -16.80
C ARG A 412 1.74 -30.28 -17.63
N GLU A 413 1.91 -30.33 -18.94
CA GLU A 413 1.16 -31.24 -19.79
C GLU A 413 1.89 -31.38 -21.14
N LYS A 414 3.03 -32.07 -21.13
CA LYS A 414 3.63 -32.72 -22.30
C LYS A 414 4.84 -33.54 -21.85
N GLY A 415 4.66 -34.86 -21.84
CA GLY A 415 5.73 -35.81 -21.57
C GLY A 415 5.19 -37.13 -21.06
N ARG A 416 4.60 -37.91 -21.98
CA ARG A 416 4.53 -39.37 -21.87
C ARG A 416 5.93 -39.96 -21.98
#